data_AF-A0A074ZSD3-F1
#
_entry.id   AF-A0A074ZSD3-F1
#
_cell.length_a   1.000
_cell.length_b   1.000
_cell.length_c   1.000
_cell.angle_alpha   90.00
_cell.angle_beta   90.00
_cell.angle_gamma   90.00
#
_symmetry.space_group_name_H-M   'P 1'
#
loop_
_entity.id
_entity.type
_entity.pdbx_description
1 polymer ?
#
loop_
_entity_poly.entity_id
_entity_poly.type
_entity_poly.pdbx_seq_one_letter_code
_entity_poly.pdbx_strand_id
1 'polypeptide(L)'
;MKLASKIESIQSKIRSLRALASPEYISFAEDVLQQENQALESKVEELKYKLCMAELLFGIYQYQTPALRTHSAAAVSSTPVSSASAHPEPLADKTTASKTVESNNVKAASDSPGASKSAGSTKTVGKASGLATAGEAAVDVGRLDMRIGRIVEVSRHPDADSLYVEKVDLGEGRLRTVVSGLVKFVPLEELQNRIGIFMCNLKPAKMRGVESEAMLMCASAPEAGVVEPLVIGSEDVKLGDPVVVPGFEHNPDSQLNPKKKIFEQVKPDLRVDQDGYATYKGVRWTLKSNPSTLIKSAKLKDVQIA
;
A
#
# COMPACT_ATOMS: atom_id res chain seq x y z
N MET A 1 -22.15 -30.64 -38.70
CA MET A 1 -20.79 -31.07 -38.27
C MET A 1 -20.12 -30.07 -37.33
N LYS A 2 -19.54 -28.94 -37.79
CA LYS A 2 -18.65 -28.04 -36.99
C LYS A 2 -19.15 -27.55 -35.61
N LEU A 3 -20.45 -27.60 -35.31
CA LEU A 3 -20.99 -27.24 -33.99
C LEU A 3 -20.96 -28.40 -32.99
N ALA A 4 -21.22 -29.63 -33.44
CA ALA A 4 -21.26 -30.81 -32.58
C ALA A 4 -19.88 -31.11 -31.97
N SER A 5 -18.82 -31.06 -32.78
CA SER A 5 -17.44 -31.26 -32.30
C SER A 5 -16.96 -30.18 -31.32
N LYS A 6 -17.52 -28.96 -31.40
CA LYS A 6 -17.28 -27.92 -30.38
C LYS A 6 -17.99 -28.25 -29.06
N ILE A 7 -19.24 -28.69 -29.11
CA ILE A 7 -20.01 -29.11 -27.92
C ILE A 7 -19.30 -30.28 -27.23
N GLU A 8 -18.87 -31.28 -27.99
CA GLU A 8 -18.14 -32.46 -27.50
C GLU A 8 -16.78 -32.08 -26.87
N SER A 9 -16.02 -31.18 -27.50
CA SER A 9 -14.77 -30.64 -26.94
C SER A 9 -15.00 -29.87 -25.62
N ILE A 10 -16.08 -29.09 -25.52
CA ILE A 10 -16.47 -28.36 -24.30
C ILE A 10 -16.90 -29.34 -23.21
N GLN A 11 -17.72 -30.35 -23.52
CA GLN A 11 -18.13 -31.40 -22.58
C GLN A 11 -16.95 -32.21 -22.06
N SER A 12 -15.96 -32.50 -22.91
CA SER A 12 -14.69 -33.12 -22.51
C SER A 12 -13.93 -32.24 -21.50
N LYS A 13 -13.72 -30.95 -21.81
CA LYS A 13 -13.07 -30.01 -20.88
C LYS A 13 -13.81 -29.85 -19.55
N ILE A 14 -15.15 -29.79 -19.56
CA ILE A 14 -15.97 -29.74 -18.34
C ILE A 14 -15.78 -31.02 -17.50
N ARG A 15 -15.66 -32.19 -18.14
CA ARG A 15 -15.41 -33.46 -17.44
C ARG A 15 -14.02 -33.48 -16.80
N SER A 16 -12.98 -33.03 -17.50
CA SER A 16 -11.63 -32.88 -16.93
C SER A 16 -11.58 -31.88 -15.78
N LEU A 17 -12.20 -30.71 -15.92
CA LEU A 17 -12.24 -29.69 -14.86
C LEU A 17 -12.98 -30.19 -13.60
N ARG A 18 -14.07 -30.95 -13.76
CA ARG A 18 -14.77 -31.60 -12.63
C ARG A 18 -13.98 -32.74 -11.97
N ALA A 19 -13.03 -33.35 -12.69
CA ALA A 19 -12.15 -34.37 -12.12
C ALA A 19 -10.99 -33.76 -11.32
N LEU A 20 -10.54 -32.54 -11.67
CA LEU A 20 -9.58 -31.77 -10.86
C LEU A 20 -10.26 -31.08 -9.67
N ALA A 21 -11.47 -30.53 -9.88
CA ALA A 21 -12.30 -29.95 -8.82
C ALA A 21 -13.21 -31.02 -8.16
N SER A 22 -12.63 -32.17 -7.79
CA SER A 22 -13.36 -33.19 -7.03
C SER A 22 -13.50 -32.75 -5.56
N PRO A 23 -14.63 -33.02 -4.88
CA PRO A 23 -14.80 -32.67 -3.47
C PRO A 23 -13.73 -33.33 -2.57
N GLU A 24 -13.27 -34.53 -2.91
CA GLU A 24 -12.21 -35.22 -2.18
C GLU A 24 -10.85 -34.51 -2.32
N TYR A 25 -10.52 -34.00 -3.51
CA TYR A 25 -9.29 -33.23 -3.72
C TYR A 25 -9.31 -31.87 -3.00
N ILE A 26 -10.47 -31.21 -2.99
CA ILE A 26 -10.67 -29.96 -2.26
C ILE A 26 -10.54 -30.20 -0.74
N SER A 27 -11.23 -31.22 -0.19
CA SER A 27 -11.09 -31.60 1.23
C SER A 27 -9.65 -31.92 1.60
N PHE A 28 -8.92 -32.68 0.77
CA PHE A 28 -7.52 -33.01 1.03
C PHE A 28 -6.61 -31.76 1.03
N ALA A 29 -6.84 -30.81 0.13
CA ALA A 29 -6.12 -29.53 0.13
C ALA A 29 -6.46 -28.67 1.35
N GLU A 30 -7.72 -28.64 1.78
CA GLU A 30 -8.17 -27.97 3.00
C GLU A 30 -7.58 -28.60 4.27
N ASP A 31 -7.49 -29.93 4.34
CA ASP A 31 -6.86 -30.66 5.46
C ASP A 31 -5.36 -30.35 5.57
N VAL A 32 -4.64 -30.35 4.43
CA VAL A 32 -3.20 -29.98 4.38
C VAL A 32 -2.98 -28.54 4.82
N LEU A 33 -3.79 -27.59 4.34
CA LEU A 33 -3.71 -26.18 4.75
C LEU A 33 -4.07 -25.99 6.23
N GLN A 34 -5.04 -26.73 6.77
CA GLN A 34 -5.34 -26.71 8.21
C GLN A 34 -4.17 -27.24 9.04
N GLN A 35 -3.52 -28.33 8.60
CA GLN A 35 -2.34 -28.88 9.27
C GLN A 35 -1.14 -27.91 9.25
N GLU A 36 -0.90 -27.23 8.13
CA GLU A 36 0.15 -26.20 8.04
C GLU A 36 -0.15 -25.00 8.94
N ASN A 37 -1.39 -24.50 8.96
CA ASN A 37 -1.81 -23.42 9.86
C ASN A 37 -1.63 -23.81 11.34
N GLN A 38 -2.03 -25.04 11.73
CA GLN A 38 -1.84 -25.54 13.09
C GLN A 38 -0.34 -25.62 13.49
N ALA A 39 0.53 -26.00 12.55
CA ALA A 39 1.97 -26.02 12.78
C ALA A 39 2.56 -24.60 12.92
N LEU A 40 2.08 -23.64 12.12
CA LEU A 40 2.46 -22.23 12.21
C LEU A 40 1.98 -21.58 13.51
N GLU A 41 0.74 -21.82 13.95
CA GLU A 41 0.22 -21.38 15.24
C GLU A 41 1.06 -21.92 16.41
N SER A 42 1.38 -23.22 16.37
CA SER A 42 2.26 -23.86 17.35
C SER A 42 3.66 -23.22 17.38
N LYS A 43 4.21 -22.87 16.20
CA LYS A 43 5.50 -22.19 16.09
C LYS A 43 5.46 -20.76 16.62
N VAL A 44 4.37 -20.04 16.37
CA VAL A 44 4.13 -18.70 16.92
C VAL A 44 4.08 -18.74 18.45
N GLU A 45 3.42 -19.73 19.04
CA GLU A 45 3.35 -19.85 20.51
C GLU A 45 4.71 -20.22 21.13
N GLU A 46 5.49 -21.10 20.49
CA GLU A 46 6.88 -21.40 20.88
C GLU A 46 7.76 -20.14 20.86
N LEU A 47 7.60 -19.28 19.84
CA LEU A 47 8.36 -18.04 19.70
C LEU A 47 7.92 -16.97 20.72
N LYS A 48 6.62 -16.82 20.99
CA LYS A 48 6.11 -15.97 22.09
C LYS A 48 6.69 -16.41 23.43
N TYR A 49 6.68 -17.72 23.73
CA TYR A 49 7.24 -18.25 24.97
C TYR A 49 8.74 -17.97 25.08
N LYS A 50 9.52 -18.17 24.01
CA LYS A 50 10.94 -17.84 23.97
C LYS A 50 11.23 -16.35 24.15
N LEU A 51 10.41 -15.47 23.57
CA LEU A 51 10.51 -14.02 23.76
C LEU A 51 10.19 -13.64 25.21
N CYS A 52 9.09 -14.13 25.76
CA CYS A 52 8.70 -13.95 27.17
C CYS A 52 9.81 -14.37 28.14
N MET A 53 10.36 -15.57 27.97
CA MET A 53 11.45 -16.07 28.81
C MET A 53 12.74 -15.23 28.68
N ALA A 54 13.03 -14.68 27.50
CA ALA A 54 14.17 -13.79 27.30
C ALA A 54 13.95 -12.40 27.94
N GLU A 55 12.77 -11.80 27.75
CA GLU A 55 12.40 -10.51 28.35
C GLU A 55 12.46 -10.56 29.89
N LEU A 56 11.92 -11.62 30.50
CA LEU A 56 12.02 -11.87 31.94
C LEU A 56 13.48 -12.04 32.40
N LEU A 57 14.33 -12.71 31.61
CA LEU A 57 15.75 -12.87 31.92
C LEU A 57 16.53 -11.54 31.92
N PHE A 58 16.13 -10.59 31.07
CA PHE A 58 16.67 -9.23 31.03
C PHE A 58 15.98 -8.26 32.01
N GLY A 59 15.11 -8.75 32.91
CA GLY A 59 14.45 -7.94 33.93
C GLY A 59 13.28 -7.09 33.42
N ILE A 60 12.77 -7.36 32.23
CA ILE A 60 11.61 -6.68 31.66
C ILE A 60 10.34 -7.33 32.21
N TYR A 61 9.55 -6.56 32.97
CA TYR A 61 8.26 -7.02 33.48
C TYR A 61 7.22 -7.09 32.36
N GLN A 62 6.80 -8.29 32.00
CA GLN A 62 5.62 -8.48 31.16
C GLN A 62 4.32 -8.20 31.95
N TYR A 63 3.47 -7.36 31.39
CA TYR A 63 2.08 -7.20 31.84
C TYR A 63 1.18 -8.13 31.01
N GLN A 64 0.24 -8.82 31.66
CA GLN A 64 -0.76 -9.61 30.95
C GLN A 64 -1.67 -8.70 30.13
N THR A 65 -1.53 -8.72 28.80
CA THR A 65 -2.53 -8.17 27.90
C THR A 65 -3.82 -8.97 28.06
N PRO A 66 -4.98 -8.32 28.35
CA PRO A 66 -6.25 -9.02 28.39
C PRO A 66 -6.52 -9.68 27.05
N ALA A 67 -6.74 -10.99 27.04
CA ALA A 67 -7.06 -11.71 25.81
C ALA A 67 -8.33 -11.12 25.19
N LEU A 68 -8.21 -10.50 24.02
CA LEU A 68 -9.37 -10.10 23.23
C LEU A 68 -10.16 -11.38 22.92
N ARG A 69 -11.38 -11.47 23.47
CA ARG A 69 -12.31 -12.55 23.15
C ARG A 69 -12.66 -12.44 21.67
N THR A 70 -12.08 -13.32 20.85
CA THR A 70 -12.64 -13.62 19.53
C THR A 70 -14.08 -14.06 19.71
N HIS A 71 -15.00 -13.48 18.94
CA HIS A 71 -16.43 -13.72 19.11
C HIS A 71 -16.84 -15.09 18.54
N SER A 72 -16.54 -16.16 19.28
CA SER A 72 -17.28 -17.43 19.18
C SER A 72 -18.39 -17.44 20.24
N ALA A 73 -19.61 -17.78 19.84
CA ALA A 73 -20.81 -17.50 20.62
C ALA A 73 -21.39 -18.75 21.32
N ALA A 74 -21.19 -18.86 22.64
CA ALA A 74 -22.02 -19.69 23.52
C ALA A 74 -21.86 -19.32 25.01
N ALA A 75 -22.88 -19.68 25.80
CA ALA A 75 -22.93 -19.75 27.27
C ALA A 75 -22.78 -18.44 28.08
N VAL A 76 -23.68 -18.28 29.06
CA VAL A 76 -23.76 -17.14 30.00
C VAL A 76 -23.89 -17.63 31.45
N SER A 77 -23.23 -16.96 32.39
CA SER A 77 -23.65 -16.95 33.80
C SER A 77 -23.12 -15.72 34.58
N SER A 78 -24.07 -15.04 35.20
CA SER A 78 -24.05 -14.24 36.45
C SER A 78 -22.91 -14.51 37.46
N THR A 79 -22.42 -13.57 38.29
CA THR A 79 -22.83 -12.17 38.61
C THR A 79 -21.68 -11.40 39.32
N PRO A 80 -21.74 -10.06 39.51
CA PRO A 80 -20.60 -9.22 39.94
C PRO A 80 -20.59 -8.80 41.43
N VAL A 81 -19.49 -8.18 41.87
CA VAL A 81 -19.40 -7.30 43.05
C VAL A 81 -18.62 -6.02 42.69
N SER A 82 -18.99 -4.88 43.29
CA SER A 82 -18.58 -3.54 42.85
C SER A 82 -17.29 -2.97 43.44
N SER A 83 -16.76 -2.00 42.69
CA SER A 83 -15.73 -1.00 43.02
C SER A 83 -15.86 -0.26 44.37
N ALA A 84 -14.72 0.22 44.87
CA ALA A 84 -14.63 1.43 45.71
C ALA A 84 -13.40 2.27 45.28
N SER A 85 -13.41 3.58 45.56
CA SER A 85 -12.37 4.55 45.19
C SER A 85 -12.17 5.57 46.31
N ALA A 86 -10.93 6.03 46.55
CA ALA A 86 -10.64 7.22 47.35
C ALA A 86 -9.20 7.76 47.12
N HIS A 87 -9.08 9.08 46.92
CA HIS A 87 -7.88 9.85 47.29
C HIS A 87 -7.87 10.09 48.81
N PRO A 88 -6.73 10.49 49.40
CA PRO A 88 -6.66 11.90 49.84
C PRO A 88 -5.27 12.58 49.67
N GLU A 89 -5.31 13.88 49.44
CA GLU A 89 -4.27 14.87 49.79
C GLU A 89 -4.50 15.31 51.28
N PRO A 90 -3.67 16.15 51.99
CA PRO A 90 -3.05 17.38 51.47
C PRO A 90 -1.71 17.85 52.12
N LEU A 91 -1.19 19.02 51.67
CA LEU A 91 -0.39 20.07 52.37
C LEU A 91 0.88 19.67 53.19
N ALA A 92 1.96 20.45 53.33
CA ALA A 92 2.63 21.58 52.66
C ALA A 92 3.37 22.40 53.74
N ASP A 93 4.61 22.85 53.49
CA ASP A 93 5.24 23.96 54.24
C ASP A 93 6.28 24.72 53.37
N LYS A 94 6.72 25.90 53.81
CA LYS A 94 7.62 26.84 53.10
C LYS A 94 8.73 27.37 54.02
N THR A 95 9.94 27.60 53.47
CA THR A 95 10.84 28.75 53.81
C THR A 95 12.21 28.60 53.12
N THR A 96 13.02 29.63 52.75
CA THR A 96 12.85 31.05 52.33
C THR A 96 14.22 31.56 51.84
N ALA A 97 14.27 32.51 50.88
CA ALA A 97 15.42 33.40 50.53
C ALA A 97 16.68 32.80 49.83
N SER A 98 17.54 33.56 49.09
CA SER A 98 17.42 34.87 48.37
C SER A 98 18.67 35.20 47.52
N LYS A 99 18.55 36.21 46.63
CA LYS A 99 19.58 37.01 45.88
C LYS A 99 20.06 36.45 44.51
N THR A 100 19.91 37.15 43.37
CA THR A 100 20.59 38.34 42.74
C THR A 100 22.05 38.11 42.30
N VAL A 101 22.58 38.65 41.17
CA VAL A 101 22.09 39.49 40.02
C VAL A 101 22.43 38.75 38.68
N GLU A 102 22.48 39.20 37.41
CA GLU A 102 22.26 40.41 36.55
C GLU A 102 22.02 39.86 35.09
N SER A 103 21.42 40.43 34.02
CA SER A 103 20.92 41.75 33.53
C SER A 103 21.78 42.44 32.43
N ASN A 104 21.11 43.16 31.50
CA ASN A 104 21.61 44.04 30.41
C ASN A 104 22.20 43.42 29.11
N ASN A 105 21.94 43.94 27.88
CA ASN A 105 20.84 44.81 27.38
C ASN A 105 20.68 44.80 25.82
N VAL A 106 19.68 45.53 25.30
CA VAL A 106 19.31 45.85 23.89
C VAL A 106 20.41 46.59 23.08
N LYS A 107 20.33 46.91 21.77
CA LYS A 107 19.27 47.30 20.78
C LYS A 107 19.84 47.08 19.33
N ALA A 108 19.22 47.31 18.16
CA ALA A 108 17.91 47.78 17.61
C ALA A 108 17.74 47.15 16.19
N ALA A 109 16.61 47.06 15.46
CA ALA A 109 15.26 47.65 15.48
C ALA A 109 15.00 48.96 14.67
N SER A 110 14.56 48.81 13.40
CA SER A 110 13.70 49.72 12.59
C SER A 110 13.52 49.19 11.14
N ASP A 111 12.44 49.42 10.37
CA ASP A 111 11.01 49.62 10.71
C ASP A 111 10.10 49.23 9.48
N SER A 112 8.79 49.49 9.57
CA SER A 112 7.65 48.98 8.79
C SER A 112 7.16 50.03 7.72
N PRO A 113 5.86 50.24 7.31
CA PRO A 113 4.57 49.50 7.48
C PRO A 113 3.62 49.41 6.23
N GLY A 114 2.44 48.77 6.39
CA GLY A 114 1.23 48.90 5.52
C GLY A 114 0.51 47.56 5.26
N ALA A 115 -0.69 47.22 5.77
CA ALA A 115 -2.06 47.78 5.60
C ALA A 115 -2.75 47.37 4.26
N SER A 116 -4.06 47.00 4.17
CA SER A 116 -5.11 46.74 5.17
C SER A 116 -6.42 46.12 4.57
N LYS A 117 -6.96 45.05 5.19
CA LYS A 117 -8.40 44.63 5.32
C LYS A 117 -9.27 44.15 4.11
N SER A 118 -10.28 43.35 4.51
CA SER A 118 -11.63 43.06 3.94
C SER A 118 -11.82 42.11 2.74
N ALA A 119 -13.03 41.59 2.45
CA ALA A 119 -13.97 40.80 3.29
C ALA A 119 -15.18 40.22 2.48
N GLY A 120 -15.46 38.92 2.61
CA GLY A 120 -16.81 38.30 2.54
C GLY A 120 -17.58 38.17 1.20
N SER A 121 -18.02 36.94 0.86
CA SER A 121 -19.45 36.54 0.70
C SER A 121 -19.71 35.32 -0.22
N THR A 122 -20.05 34.19 0.40
CA THR A 122 -21.19 33.26 0.17
C THR A 122 -21.73 32.83 -1.23
N LYS A 123 -22.06 31.52 -1.33
CA LYS A 123 -22.98 30.80 -2.25
C LYS A 123 -22.50 30.59 -3.72
N THR A 124 -22.91 29.55 -4.46
CA THR A 124 -23.95 28.50 -4.24
C THR A 124 -23.57 27.12 -4.81
N VAL A 125 -24.35 26.08 -4.48
CA VAL A 125 -24.27 24.68 -4.95
C VAL A 125 -24.54 24.53 -6.46
N GLY A 126 -23.87 23.59 -7.13
CA GLY A 126 -24.17 23.12 -8.50
C GLY A 126 -23.59 21.71 -8.76
N LYS A 127 -24.26 20.87 -9.57
CA LYS A 127 -23.98 19.42 -9.65
C LYS A 127 -23.89 18.88 -11.10
N ALA A 128 -22.73 18.30 -11.42
CA ALA A 128 -22.45 17.27 -12.44
C ALA A 128 -22.63 17.55 -13.96
N SER A 129 -21.75 16.91 -14.73
CA SER A 129 -21.80 16.58 -16.17
C SER A 129 -21.66 17.72 -17.19
N GLY A 130 -20.66 17.61 -18.07
CA GLY A 130 -20.38 18.52 -19.18
C GLY A 130 -19.20 18.03 -20.02
N LEU A 131 -19.49 17.36 -21.14
CA LEU A 131 -18.52 16.65 -21.99
C LEU A 131 -17.54 17.59 -22.72
N ALA A 132 -16.26 17.22 -22.70
CA ALA A 132 -15.14 17.60 -23.58
C ALA A 132 -15.25 18.89 -24.43
N THR A 133 -14.45 19.91 -24.07
CA THR A 133 -13.93 20.90 -25.02
C THR A 133 -12.52 20.55 -25.44
N ALA A 134 -12.25 20.50 -26.75
CA ALA A 134 -10.90 20.28 -27.28
C ALA A 134 -10.06 21.56 -27.20
N GLY A 135 -9.35 21.76 -26.08
CA GLY A 135 -8.49 22.91 -25.85
C GLY A 135 -7.43 22.59 -24.80
N GLU A 136 -6.18 22.49 -25.26
CA GLU A 136 -5.00 21.98 -24.52
C GLU A 136 -5.17 20.52 -24.03
N ALA A 137 -4.24 19.64 -24.41
CA ALA A 137 -4.37 18.21 -24.11
C ALA A 137 -4.29 17.96 -22.60
N ALA A 138 -5.39 17.49 -22.01
CA ALA A 138 -5.54 17.31 -20.57
C ALA A 138 -4.42 16.43 -19.99
N VAL A 139 -3.94 16.79 -18.81
CA VAL A 139 -2.90 16.01 -18.11
C VAL A 139 -3.60 14.89 -17.34
N ASP A 140 -3.65 13.71 -17.96
CA ASP A 140 -4.29 12.51 -17.39
C ASP A 140 -3.40 11.26 -17.40
N VAL A 141 -3.95 10.17 -16.87
CA VAL A 141 -3.28 8.87 -16.70
C VAL A 141 -2.83 8.22 -18.02
N GLY A 142 -3.44 8.57 -19.15
CA GLY A 142 -3.12 8.02 -20.47
C GLY A 142 -1.67 8.24 -20.88
N ARG A 143 -1.04 9.30 -20.35
CA ARG A 143 0.33 9.70 -20.61
C ARG A 143 1.38 8.99 -19.73
N LEU A 144 0.95 8.19 -18.75
CA LEU A 144 1.84 7.37 -17.91
C LEU A 144 2.03 5.99 -18.54
N ASP A 145 3.29 5.58 -18.69
CA ASP A 145 3.64 4.23 -19.19
C ASP A 145 3.68 3.24 -18.03
N MET A 146 2.51 2.82 -17.56
CA MET A 146 2.40 1.79 -16.52
C MET A 146 2.30 0.41 -17.16
N ARG A 147 3.15 -0.54 -16.75
CA ARG A 147 3.18 -1.91 -17.30
C ARG A 147 3.32 -2.97 -16.21
N ILE A 148 2.92 -4.20 -16.53
CA ILE A 148 3.22 -5.37 -15.69
C ILE A 148 4.70 -5.74 -15.81
N GLY A 149 5.34 -6.03 -14.68
CA GLY A 149 6.71 -6.54 -14.61
C GLY A 149 6.90 -7.54 -13.48
N ARG A 150 8.01 -8.28 -13.53
CA ARG A 150 8.40 -9.27 -12.51
C ARG A 150 9.76 -8.91 -11.93
N ILE A 151 9.86 -8.85 -10.62
CA ILE A 151 11.14 -8.77 -9.91
C ILE A 151 11.84 -10.12 -10.04
N VAL A 152 12.93 -10.17 -10.80
CA VAL A 152 13.74 -11.38 -11.04
C VAL A 152 14.77 -11.56 -9.93
N GLU A 153 15.33 -10.46 -9.44
CA GLU A 153 16.30 -10.42 -8.34
C GLU A 153 15.98 -9.22 -7.44
N VAL A 154 16.14 -9.37 -6.12
CA VAL A 154 16.08 -8.26 -5.16
C VAL A 154 17.25 -8.36 -4.16
N SER A 155 17.84 -7.22 -3.84
CA SER A 155 18.97 -7.08 -2.92
C SER A 155 18.82 -5.81 -2.08
N ARG A 156 19.42 -5.73 -0.90
CA ARG A 156 19.49 -4.46 -0.15
C ARG A 156 20.49 -3.52 -0.82
N HIS A 157 20.17 -2.22 -0.87
CA HIS A 157 21.06 -1.22 -1.43
C HIS A 157 22.35 -1.09 -0.58
N PRO A 158 23.55 -1.13 -1.17
CA PRO A 158 24.81 -1.15 -0.42
C PRO A 158 24.96 0.07 0.53
N ASP A 159 24.65 1.27 0.04
CA ASP A 159 24.80 2.52 0.80
C ASP A 159 23.48 3.04 1.43
N ALA A 160 22.44 2.21 1.61
CA ALA A 160 21.15 2.67 2.13
C ALA A 160 20.23 1.58 2.74
N ASP A 161 20.15 1.53 4.07
CA ASP A 161 19.34 0.55 4.83
C ASP A 161 17.83 0.56 4.53
N SER A 162 17.30 1.66 4.00
CA SER A 162 15.88 1.82 3.67
C SER A 162 15.53 1.50 2.22
N LEU A 163 16.50 1.13 1.38
CA LEU A 163 16.31 0.90 -0.05
C LEU A 163 16.63 -0.55 -0.43
N TYR A 164 15.79 -1.12 -1.30
CA TYR A 164 16.13 -2.29 -2.08
C TYR A 164 16.64 -1.87 -3.47
N VAL A 165 17.36 -2.77 -4.13
CA VAL A 165 17.73 -2.69 -5.55
C VAL A 165 17.19 -3.94 -6.22
N GLU A 166 16.26 -3.75 -7.16
CA GLU A 166 15.59 -4.82 -7.90
C GLU A 166 16.10 -4.90 -9.35
N LYS A 167 16.11 -6.12 -9.91
CA LYS A 167 16.17 -6.38 -11.35
C LYS A 167 14.79 -6.80 -11.83
N VAL A 168 14.20 -6.04 -12.75
CA VAL A 168 12.80 -6.19 -13.15
C VAL A 168 12.70 -6.51 -14.64
N ASP A 169 12.07 -7.63 -14.98
CA ASP A 169 11.65 -7.92 -16.34
C ASP A 169 10.32 -7.22 -16.65
N LEU A 170 10.31 -6.43 -17.72
CA LEU A 170 9.17 -5.65 -18.22
C LEU A 170 8.76 -6.08 -19.63
N GLY A 171 9.12 -7.31 -20.05
CA GLY A 171 8.86 -7.83 -21.39
C GLY A 171 9.71 -7.18 -22.49
N GLU A 172 10.72 -6.38 -22.12
CA GLU A 172 11.55 -5.60 -23.06
C GLU A 172 12.78 -6.36 -23.58
N GLY A 173 12.97 -7.63 -23.19
CA GLY A 173 14.16 -8.42 -23.52
C GLY A 173 15.42 -8.02 -22.74
N ARG A 174 15.30 -7.08 -21.80
CA ARG A 174 16.34 -6.70 -20.83
C ARG A 174 15.71 -6.53 -19.45
N LEU A 175 16.49 -6.78 -18.39
CA LEU A 175 16.10 -6.40 -17.04
C LEU A 175 16.41 -4.91 -16.83
N ARG A 176 15.45 -4.17 -16.28
CA ARG A 176 15.67 -2.81 -15.78
C ARG A 176 16.14 -2.85 -14.32
N THR A 177 16.93 -1.86 -13.92
CA THR A 177 17.23 -1.65 -12.49
C THR A 177 16.17 -0.74 -11.87
N VAL A 178 15.63 -1.14 -10.72
CA VAL A 178 14.68 -0.36 -9.93
C VAL A 178 15.22 -0.23 -8.50
N VAL A 179 14.90 0.86 -7.81
CA VAL A 179 15.31 1.12 -6.42
C VAL A 179 14.08 1.49 -5.61
N SER A 180 13.53 0.55 -4.83
CA SER A 180 12.32 0.77 -4.03
C SER A 180 12.62 1.12 -2.56
N GLY A 181 11.76 1.95 -1.96
CA GLY A 181 11.85 2.33 -0.54
C GLY A 181 11.21 1.33 0.44
N LEU A 182 11.18 0.04 0.10
CA LEU A 182 10.26 -0.93 0.71
C LEU A 182 10.80 -1.72 1.91
N VAL A 183 12.08 -1.57 2.28
CA VAL A 183 12.75 -2.38 3.33
C VAL A 183 12.06 -2.34 4.70
N LYS A 184 11.27 -1.30 4.98
CA LYS A 184 10.50 -1.14 6.24
C LYS A 184 9.07 -1.67 6.18
N PHE A 185 8.58 -2.06 5.00
CA PHE A 185 7.16 -2.34 4.75
C PHE A 185 6.90 -3.71 4.12
N VAL A 186 7.85 -4.22 3.32
CA VAL A 186 7.76 -5.52 2.63
C VAL A 186 9.08 -6.28 2.84
N PRO A 187 9.06 -7.54 3.30
CA PRO A 187 10.27 -8.35 3.41
C PRO A 187 10.84 -8.71 2.02
N LEU A 188 12.12 -9.07 1.96
CA LEU A 188 12.81 -9.33 0.68
C LEU A 188 12.20 -10.53 -0.05
N GLU A 189 11.78 -11.51 0.74
CA GLU A 189 11.17 -12.77 0.36
C GLU A 189 9.81 -12.56 -0.34
N GLU A 190 9.06 -11.52 0.02
CA GLU A 190 7.79 -11.12 -0.64
C GLU A 190 7.99 -10.29 -1.92
N LEU A 191 9.22 -9.82 -2.18
CA LEU A 191 9.58 -9.10 -3.42
C LEU A 191 10.23 -10.04 -4.44
N GLN A 192 10.96 -11.05 -4.00
CA GLN A 192 11.62 -12.01 -4.90
C GLN A 192 10.59 -12.77 -5.75
N ASN A 193 10.77 -12.78 -7.08
CA ASN A 193 9.81 -13.32 -8.07
C ASN A 193 8.44 -12.61 -8.14
N ARG A 194 8.19 -11.54 -7.36
CA ARG A 194 6.89 -10.85 -7.31
C ARG A 194 6.56 -10.19 -8.65
N ILE A 195 5.31 -10.33 -9.08
CA ILE A 195 4.74 -9.56 -10.19
C ILE A 195 4.12 -8.28 -9.64
N GLY A 196 4.38 -7.14 -10.30
CA GLY A 196 3.90 -5.83 -9.89
C GLY A 196 3.67 -4.91 -11.09
N ILE A 197 3.24 -3.67 -10.79
CA ILE A 197 3.00 -2.62 -11.78
C ILE A 197 4.12 -1.60 -11.68
N PHE A 198 4.73 -1.26 -12.82
CA PHE A 198 5.86 -0.36 -12.89
C PHE A 198 5.58 0.81 -13.83
N MET A 199 5.82 2.04 -13.37
CA MET A 199 5.83 3.22 -14.22
C MET A 199 7.21 3.34 -14.91
N CYS A 200 7.20 3.23 -16.24
CA CYS A 200 8.35 2.94 -17.09
C CYS A 200 8.86 4.15 -17.89
N ASN A 201 8.12 5.27 -17.92
CA ASN A 201 8.48 6.49 -18.66
C ASN A 201 8.87 7.69 -17.78
N LEU A 202 9.11 7.50 -16.48
CA LEU A 202 9.81 8.52 -15.69
C LEU A 202 11.22 8.78 -16.29
N LYS A 203 11.76 9.97 -16.05
CA LYS A 203 13.19 10.20 -16.22
C LYS A 203 13.95 9.37 -15.17
N PRO A 204 14.95 8.55 -15.56
CA PRO A 204 15.76 7.80 -14.61
C PRO A 204 16.41 8.69 -13.55
N ALA A 205 16.45 8.20 -12.32
CA ALA A 205 16.86 8.96 -11.15
C ALA A 205 17.92 8.19 -10.34
N LYS A 206 18.98 8.89 -9.91
CA LYS A 206 20.02 8.28 -9.08
C LYS A 206 19.64 8.37 -7.60
N MET A 207 19.43 7.21 -6.99
CA MET A 207 19.16 7.04 -5.57
C MET A 207 20.42 6.45 -4.94
N ARG A 208 21.11 7.24 -4.11
CA ARG A 208 22.33 6.84 -3.38
C ARG A 208 23.48 6.25 -4.22
N GLY A 209 23.46 6.47 -5.54
CA GLY A 209 24.48 6.04 -6.50
C GLY A 209 23.92 5.16 -7.61
N VAL A 210 22.97 4.28 -7.26
CA VAL A 210 22.26 3.39 -8.20
C VAL A 210 21.22 4.19 -8.99
N GLU A 211 21.06 3.88 -10.28
CA GLU A 211 20.10 4.54 -11.17
C GLU A 211 18.83 3.68 -11.32
N SER A 212 17.68 4.24 -10.93
CA SER A 212 16.37 3.59 -11.08
C SER A 212 15.75 3.98 -12.43
N GLU A 213 15.45 2.98 -13.26
CA GLU A 213 14.89 3.12 -14.62
C GLU A 213 13.36 2.96 -14.68
N ALA A 214 12.72 2.68 -13.55
CA ALA A 214 11.27 2.62 -13.36
C ALA A 214 10.91 2.90 -11.88
N MET A 215 9.62 2.81 -11.55
CA MET A 215 9.08 2.97 -10.20
C MET A 215 7.96 1.93 -9.96
N LEU A 216 8.04 1.16 -8.87
CA LEU A 216 7.03 0.17 -8.49
C LEU A 216 5.82 0.85 -7.82
N MET A 217 4.65 0.74 -8.44
CA MET A 217 3.43 1.39 -7.98
C MET A 217 2.87 0.72 -6.72
N CYS A 218 2.71 1.50 -5.65
CA CYS A 218 2.29 0.99 -4.34
C CYS A 218 1.04 1.70 -3.81
N ALA A 219 0.21 0.99 -3.07
CA ALA A 219 -0.78 1.58 -2.18
C ALA A 219 -0.06 2.10 -0.92
N SER A 220 -0.37 3.32 -0.46
CA SER A 220 0.34 3.97 0.64
C SER A 220 -0.61 4.66 1.64
N ALA A 221 -0.48 4.28 2.91
CA ALA A 221 -1.17 4.88 4.05
C ALA A 221 -0.16 5.58 5.00
N PRO A 222 0.18 6.86 4.77
CA PRO A 222 1.14 7.59 5.61
C PRO A 222 0.76 7.60 7.09
N GLU A 223 -0.51 7.86 7.40
CA GLU A 223 -1.05 7.90 8.78
C GLU A 223 -0.90 6.57 9.54
N ALA A 224 -0.88 5.44 8.82
CA ALA A 224 -0.72 4.11 9.39
C ALA A 224 0.73 3.59 9.31
N GLY A 225 1.63 4.29 8.59
CA GLY A 225 2.98 3.81 8.32
C GLY A 225 3.05 2.56 7.43
N VAL A 226 2.06 2.31 6.57
CA VAL A 226 1.99 1.10 5.73
C VAL A 226 2.11 1.43 4.24
N VAL A 227 2.90 0.65 3.51
CA VAL A 227 3.03 0.70 2.04
C VAL A 227 3.05 -0.73 1.50
N GLU A 228 2.22 -1.03 0.50
CA GLU A 228 2.18 -2.35 -0.14
C GLU A 228 2.12 -2.22 -1.68
N PRO A 229 2.95 -2.95 -2.45
CA PRO A 229 2.87 -2.96 -3.91
C PRO A 229 1.54 -3.54 -4.39
N LEU A 230 0.99 -2.95 -5.47
CA LEU A 230 -0.28 -3.40 -6.05
C LEU A 230 -0.21 -4.86 -6.53
N VAL A 231 -1.36 -5.53 -6.45
CA VAL A 231 -1.59 -6.93 -6.80
C VAL A 231 -2.45 -7.02 -8.06
N ILE A 232 -2.10 -7.93 -8.96
CA ILE A 232 -2.87 -8.22 -10.17
C ILE A 232 -3.72 -9.46 -9.91
N GLY A 233 -5.05 -9.36 -10.04
CA GLY A 233 -6.00 -10.44 -9.77
C GLY A 233 -6.09 -11.49 -10.88
N SER A 234 -4.97 -11.91 -11.44
CA SER A 234 -4.86 -12.90 -12.51
C SER A 234 -3.45 -13.50 -12.55
N GLU A 235 -3.35 -14.81 -12.72
CA GLU A 235 -2.06 -15.54 -12.80
C GLU A 235 -1.48 -15.55 -14.22
N ASP A 236 -2.35 -15.62 -15.24
CA ASP A 236 -2.00 -15.57 -16.67
C ASP A 236 -1.68 -14.15 -17.16
N VAL A 237 -0.67 -13.51 -16.55
CA VAL A 237 -0.27 -12.13 -16.86
C VAL A 237 0.97 -12.06 -17.73
N LYS A 238 0.88 -11.32 -18.84
CA LYS A 238 1.99 -11.08 -19.76
C LYS A 238 2.88 -9.95 -19.24
N LEU A 239 4.18 -10.21 -19.07
CA LEU A 239 5.15 -9.16 -18.75
C LEU A 239 5.24 -8.13 -19.89
N GLY A 240 5.29 -6.85 -19.52
CA GLY A 240 5.23 -5.72 -20.43
C GLY A 240 3.83 -5.34 -20.92
N ASP A 241 2.75 -6.02 -20.50
CA ASP A 241 1.39 -5.61 -20.88
C ASP A 241 1.03 -4.27 -20.21
N PRO A 242 0.56 -3.25 -20.96
CA PRO A 242 0.20 -1.97 -20.38
C PRO A 242 -1.01 -2.04 -19.47
N VAL A 243 -0.91 -1.33 -18.34
CA VAL A 243 -2.03 -0.99 -17.48
C VAL A 243 -2.76 0.21 -18.10
N VAL A 244 -4.08 0.12 -18.23
CA VAL A 244 -4.92 1.14 -18.84
C VAL A 244 -6.10 1.47 -17.93
N VAL A 245 -6.70 2.65 -18.13
CA VAL A 245 -7.91 3.07 -17.43
C VAL A 245 -9.00 3.30 -18.47
N PRO A 246 -10.10 2.53 -18.48
CA PRO A 246 -11.18 2.69 -19.45
C PRO A 246 -11.70 4.14 -19.51
N GLY A 247 -11.96 4.63 -20.73
CA GLY A 247 -12.40 6.01 -20.96
C GLY A 247 -11.28 7.06 -21.05
N PHE A 248 -10.03 6.70 -20.74
CA PHE A 248 -8.85 7.53 -21.02
C PHE A 248 -8.05 6.94 -22.19
N GLU A 249 -7.53 7.79 -23.08
CA GLU A 249 -6.73 7.34 -24.22
C GLU A 249 -5.31 6.99 -23.75
N HIS A 250 -4.88 5.75 -23.95
CA HIS A 250 -3.53 5.33 -23.60
C HIS A 250 -2.50 5.79 -24.65
N ASN A 251 -1.84 6.92 -24.36
CA ASN A 251 -0.93 7.65 -25.23
C ASN A 251 0.38 8.07 -24.49
N PRO A 252 1.15 7.11 -23.91
CA PRO A 252 2.27 7.42 -23.02
C PRO A 252 3.38 8.28 -23.63
N ASP A 253 3.81 9.31 -22.90
CA ASP A 253 5.01 10.11 -23.23
C ASP A 253 6.24 9.17 -23.30
N SER A 254 7.10 9.28 -24.32
CA SER A 254 8.30 8.44 -24.41
C SER A 254 9.30 8.65 -23.25
N GLN A 255 9.31 9.85 -22.67
CA GLN A 255 9.86 10.14 -21.34
C GLN A 255 9.15 11.37 -20.77
N LEU A 256 8.60 11.25 -19.57
CA LEU A 256 7.93 12.32 -18.85
C LEU A 256 8.93 13.44 -18.52
N ASN A 257 8.62 14.67 -18.95
CA ASN A 257 9.43 15.84 -18.67
C ASN A 257 9.21 16.34 -17.23
N PRO A 258 10.23 16.30 -16.34
CA PRO A 258 10.06 16.70 -14.94
C PRO A 258 9.62 18.17 -14.75
N LYS A 259 9.92 19.05 -15.70
CA LYS A 259 9.45 20.45 -15.65
C LYS A 259 7.94 20.59 -15.86
N LYS A 260 7.30 19.61 -16.51
CA LYS A 260 5.84 19.59 -16.72
C LYS A 260 5.07 18.98 -15.55
N LYS A 261 5.74 18.35 -14.57
CA LYS A 261 5.14 17.74 -13.37
C LYS A 261 3.87 16.91 -13.67
N ILE A 262 3.96 16.03 -14.66
CA ILE A 262 2.81 15.26 -15.18
C ILE A 262 2.34 14.24 -14.15
N PHE A 263 3.26 13.46 -13.59
CA PHE A 263 2.93 12.48 -12.57
C PHE A 263 2.34 13.15 -11.32
N GLU A 264 2.86 14.30 -10.91
CA GLU A 264 2.39 15.04 -9.74
C GLU A 264 1.01 15.69 -9.93
N GLN A 265 0.60 15.98 -11.18
CA GLN A 265 -0.77 16.39 -11.53
C GLN A 265 -1.75 15.20 -11.58
N VAL A 266 -1.28 14.04 -12.06
CA VAL A 266 -2.10 12.82 -12.17
C VAL A 266 -2.25 12.11 -10.82
N LYS A 267 -1.23 12.15 -9.96
CA LYS A 267 -1.13 11.39 -8.71
C LYS A 267 -2.31 11.58 -7.75
N PRO A 268 -2.83 12.79 -7.45
CA PRO A 268 -3.93 12.95 -6.49
C PRO A 268 -5.20 12.15 -6.83
N ASP A 269 -5.39 11.84 -8.12
CA ASP A 269 -6.51 11.03 -8.61
C ASP A 269 -6.20 9.53 -8.69
N LEU A 270 -4.93 9.11 -8.58
CA LEU A 270 -4.50 7.70 -8.52
C LEU A 270 -4.73 7.17 -7.10
N ARG A 271 -5.83 6.45 -6.87
CA ARG A 271 -6.24 6.01 -5.52
C ARG A 271 -6.76 4.59 -5.50
N VAL A 272 -6.62 3.95 -4.35
CA VAL A 272 -7.30 2.69 -4.05
C VAL A 272 -8.71 3.01 -3.54
N ASP A 273 -9.74 2.34 -4.05
CA ASP A 273 -11.13 2.56 -3.64
C ASP A 273 -11.53 1.80 -2.35
N GLN A 274 -12.79 1.95 -1.94
CA GLN A 274 -13.38 1.30 -0.76
C GLN A 274 -13.42 -0.23 -0.86
N ASP A 275 -13.46 -0.79 -2.07
CA ASP A 275 -13.45 -2.24 -2.30
C ASP A 275 -12.02 -2.80 -2.33
N GLY A 276 -11.02 -1.94 -2.57
CA GLY A 276 -9.59 -2.28 -2.65
C GLY A 276 -9.03 -2.27 -4.08
N TYR A 277 -9.73 -1.73 -5.08
CA TYR A 277 -9.22 -1.67 -6.46
C TYR A 277 -8.38 -0.41 -6.70
N ALA A 278 -7.35 -0.52 -7.54
CA ALA A 278 -6.65 0.65 -8.06
C ALA A 278 -7.53 1.41 -9.05
N THR A 279 -7.63 2.73 -8.88
CA THR A 279 -8.46 3.62 -9.70
C THR A 279 -7.72 4.88 -10.13
N TYR A 280 -8.17 5.50 -11.22
CA TYR A 280 -7.91 6.89 -11.56
C TYR A 280 -9.24 7.61 -11.73
N LYS A 281 -9.47 8.70 -10.98
CA LYS A 281 -10.76 9.43 -10.97
C LYS A 281 -11.99 8.52 -10.72
N GLY A 282 -11.81 7.49 -9.89
CA GLY A 282 -12.82 6.48 -9.58
C GLY A 282 -13.02 5.39 -10.65
N VAL A 283 -12.35 5.45 -11.80
CA VAL A 283 -12.38 4.38 -12.81
C VAL A 283 -11.28 3.37 -12.54
N ARG A 284 -11.64 2.08 -12.46
CA ARG A 284 -10.72 0.98 -12.12
C ARG A 284 -9.70 0.72 -13.22
N TRP A 285 -8.46 0.46 -12.82
CA TRP A 285 -7.38 0.06 -13.73
C TRP A 285 -7.59 -1.37 -14.23
N THR A 286 -7.28 -1.61 -15.50
CA THR A 286 -7.36 -2.93 -16.15
C THR A 286 -6.11 -3.19 -17.01
N LEU A 287 -5.97 -4.40 -17.56
CA LEU A 287 -4.90 -4.72 -18.49
C LEU A 287 -5.34 -4.51 -19.94
N LYS A 288 -4.40 -4.05 -20.79
CA LYS A 288 -4.65 -3.82 -22.22
C LYS A 288 -4.91 -5.11 -22.98
N SER A 289 -4.26 -6.23 -22.61
CA SER A 289 -4.57 -7.54 -23.18
C SER A 289 -5.81 -8.20 -22.56
N ASN A 290 -6.11 -7.93 -21.28
CA ASN A 290 -7.26 -8.48 -20.58
C ASN A 290 -8.05 -7.43 -19.76
N PRO A 291 -9.11 -6.83 -20.33
CA PRO A 291 -9.97 -5.87 -19.64
C PRO A 291 -10.74 -6.44 -18.42
N SER A 292 -10.77 -7.77 -18.20
CA SER A 292 -11.38 -8.35 -17.00
C SER A 292 -10.39 -8.53 -15.84
N THR A 293 -9.09 -8.37 -16.07
CA THR A 293 -8.09 -8.42 -15.00
C THR A 293 -8.21 -7.19 -14.11
N LEU A 294 -8.47 -7.43 -12.83
CA LEU A 294 -8.68 -6.40 -11.82
C LEU A 294 -7.38 -6.17 -11.03
N ILE A 295 -7.00 -4.91 -10.87
CA ILE A 295 -5.82 -4.50 -10.11
C ILE A 295 -6.26 -4.00 -8.73
N LYS A 296 -5.56 -4.42 -7.67
CA LYS A 296 -5.94 -4.18 -6.27
C LYS A 296 -4.77 -3.83 -5.36
N SER A 297 -5.09 -3.32 -4.17
CA SER A 297 -4.28 -3.46 -2.96
C SER A 297 -4.44 -4.88 -2.37
N ALA A 298 -3.70 -5.21 -1.31
CA ALA A 298 -3.92 -6.46 -0.56
C ALA A 298 -4.76 -6.22 0.70
N LYS A 299 -4.54 -5.10 1.39
CA LYS A 299 -5.11 -4.75 2.70
C LYS A 299 -5.59 -3.29 2.76
N LEU A 300 -4.90 -2.37 2.10
CA LEU A 300 -5.19 -0.93 2.19
C LEU A 300 -6.42 -0.53 1.36
N LYS A 301 -7.23 0.42 1.86
CA LYS A 301 -8.47 0.92 1.23
C LYS A 301 -8.59 2.44 1.40
N ASP A 302 -9.22 3.11 0.44
CA ASP A 302 -9.31 4.59 0.37
C ASP A 302 -7.94 5.32 0.38
N VAL A 303 -6.85 4.63 0.04
CA VAL A 303 -5.49 5.18 0.12
C VAL A 303 -5.01 5.84 -1.17
N GLN A 304 -3.92 6.59 -1.05
CA GLN A 304 -3.16 7.15 -2.16
C GLN A 304 -2.35 6.04 -2.86
N ILE A 305 -2.30 6.03 -4.19
CA ILE A 305 -1.31 5.24 -4.94
C ILE A 305 -0.06 6.11 -5.16
N ALA A 306 1.12 5.54 -4.94
CA ALA A 306 2.37 6.28 -4.89
C ALA A 306 3.46 5.69 -5.78
#